data_AF-A0A955PHT9-F1
#
_entry.id   AF-A0A955PHT9-F1
#
_cell.length_a   1.000
_cell.length_b   1.000
_cell.length_c   1.000
_cell.angle_alpha   90.00
_cell.angle_beta   90.00
_cell.angle_gamma   90.00
#
_symmetry.space_group_name_H-M   'P 1'
#
loop_
_entity.id
_entity.type
_entity.pdbx_description
1 polymer ?
#
loop_
_entity_poly.entity_id
_entity_poly.type
_entity_poly.pdbx_seq_one_letter_code
_entity_poly.pdbx_strand_id
1 'polypeptide(L)'
;MSESDSARFSLPANPSLRHLKLQAKELLAQARTEDPSALRRIQPYQERQASGESQPLSLALAQLTIAREYGFASWTQLKIHVETAAQSFAEKLEVLLTEGWSWGDQRRAKAALESEPALATANIFSACICHEYDTVKALLAKSPALASTPGGPRHWVPLLYATWSCFLNERQDAAIKVIQHLLEAGADPKAKDAAGLTPLEWAIHEERQTSLGKIGGRNNEEVAGVIKEYIQGD
;
A
#
# COMPACT_ATOMS: atom_id res chain seq x y z
N MET A 1 38.87 -7.65 -15.91
CA MET A 1 37.56 -7.54 -16.60
C MET A 1 36.58 -8.40 -15.82
N SER A 2 35.93 -7.85 -14.79
CA SER A 2 34.83 -8.55 -14.10
C SER A 2 33.54 -8.15 -14.78
N GLU A 3 32.87 -9.13 -15.39
CA GLU A 3 31.51 -8.99 -15.87
C GLU A 3 30.64 -8.41 -14.76
N SER A 4 30.00 -7.29 -15.06
CA SER A 4 28.97 -6.69 -14.23
C SER A 4 27.92 -7.76 -13.91
N ASP A 5 27.84 -8.14 -12.63
CA ASP A 5 26.79 -9.00 -12.05
C ASP A 5 25.49 -8.18 -12.08
N SER A 6 24.92 -8.02 -13.28
CA SER A 6 23.67 -7.31 -13.52
C SER A 6 22.57 -8.03 -12.75
N ALA A 7 21.83 -7.30 -11.91
CA ALA A 7 20.74 -7.86 -11.12
C ALA A 7 19.77 -8.66 -12.02
N ARG A 8 19.57 -9.93 -11.69
CA ARG A 8 18.64 -10.82 -12.43
C ARG A 8 17.18 -10.48 -12.11
N PHE A 9 16.92 -9.89 -10.95
CA PHE A 9 15.60 -9.46 -10.52
C PHE A 9 15.62 -8.03 -9.99
N SER A 10 14.52 -7.31 -10.19
CA SER A 10 14.27 -6.04 -9.52
C SER A 10 13.40 -6.26 -8.28
N LEU A 11 13.64 -5.47 -7.23
CA LEU A 11 12.76 -5.45 -6.07
C LEU A 11 11.45 -4.73 -6.42
N PRO A 12 10.29 -5.23 -5.92
CA PRO A 12 9.03 -4.51 -6.06
C PRO A 12 9.06 -3.22 -5.23
N ALA A 13 8.16 -2.28 -5.56
CA ALA A 13 8.05 -0.97 -4.89
C ALA A 13 7.88 -1.05 -3.36
N ASN A 14 7.18 -2.08 -2.87
CA ASN A 14 7.10 -2.41 -1.45
C ASN A 14 7.76 -3.79 -1.19
N PRO A 15 9.08 -3.85 -0.98
CA PRO A 15 9.79 -5.10 -0.82
C PRO A 15 9.55 -5.72 0.56
N SER A 16 9.27 -7.02 0.59
CA SER A 16 9.01 -7.77 1.83
C SER A 16 10.16 -8.70 2.18
N LEU A 17 10.87 -8.39 3.27
CA LEU A 17 11.93 -9.27 3.80
C LEU A 17 11.40 -10.66 4.16
N ARG A 18 10.12 -10.77 4.56
CA ARG A 18 9.46 -12.05 4.84
C ARG A 18 9.42 -12.92 3.57
N HIS A 19 9.09 -12.34 2.42
CA HIS A 19 9.05 -13.08 1.15
C HIS A 19 10.44 -13.54 0.73
N LEU A 20 11.45 -12.66 0.84
CA LEU A 20 12.85 -13.02 0.51
C LEU A 20 13.39 -14.15 1.40
N LYS A 21 13.05 -14.13 2.70
CA LYS A 21 13.39 -15.22 3.62
C LYS A 21 12.69 -16.53 3.24
N LEU A 22 11.44 -16.47 2.76
CA LEU A 22 10.71 -17.65 2.31
C LEU A 22 11.34 -18.21 1.03
N GLN A 23 11.67 -17.35 0.06
CA GLN A 23 12.37 -17.75 -1.17
C GLN A 23 13.71 -18.43 -0.87
N ALA A 24 14.51 -17.90 0.07
CA ALA A 24 15.78 -18.53 0.43
C ALA A 24 15.58 -19.92 1.08
N LYS A 25 14.52 -20.09 1.89
CA LYS A 25 14.18 -21.40 2.48
C LYS A 25 13.71 -22.39 1.43
N GLU A 26 12.88 -21.94 0.50
CA GLU A 26 12.37 -22.76 -0.61
C GLU A 26 13.51 -23.21 -1.54
N LEU A 27 14.41 -22.29 -1.89
CA LEU A 27 15.61 -22.59 -2.67
C LEU A 27 16.48 -23.65 -1.98
N LEU A 28 16.71 -23.53 -0.67
CA LEU A 28 17.46 -24.53 0.10
C LEU A 28 16.75 -25.89 0.13
N ALA A 29 15.42 -25.90 0.28
CA ALA A 29 14.64 -27.13 0.29
C ALA A 29 14.75 -27.87 -1.05
N GLN A 30 14.58 -27.14 -2.16
CA GLN A 30 14.69 -27.67 -3.52
C GLN A 30 16.11 -28.20 -3.80
N ALA A 31 17.15 -27.47 -3.39
CA ALA A 31 18.53 -27.92 -3.56
C ALA A 31 18.84 -29.22 -2.77
N ARG A 32 18.24 -29.38 -1.59
CA ARG A 32 18.38 -30.61 -0.77
C ARG A 32 17.67 -31.81 -1.36
N THR A 33 16.63 -31.60 -2.16
CA THR A 33 15.96 -32.66 -2.93
C THR A 33 16.58 -32.84 -4.32
N GLU A 34 17.81 -32.34 -4.53
CA GLU A 34 18.57 -32.43 -5.77
C GLU A 34 17.87 -31.83 -7.01
N ASP A 35 17.03 -30.81 -6.79
CA ASP A 35 16.40 -30.10 -7.91
C ASP A 35 17.47 -29.41 -8.80
N PRO A 36 17.53 -29.74 -10.11
CA PRO A 36 18.59 -29.23 -10.99
C PRO A 36 18.58 -27.71 -11.15
N SER A 37 17.41 -27.07 -11.03
CA SER A 37 17.27 -25.61 -11.18
C SER A 37 17.79 -24.88 -9.94
N ALA A 38 17.51 -25.39 -8.75
CA ALA A 38 18.01 -24.86 -7.48
C ALA A 38 19.52 -25.04 -7.35
N LEU A 39 20.04 -26.22 -7.72
CA LEU A 39 21.48 -26.49 -7.71
C LEU A 39 22.24 -25.55 -8.64
N ARG A 40 21.74 -25.32 -9.87
CA ARG A 40 22.37 -24.38 -10.83
C ARG A 40 22.45 -22.94 -10.29
N ARG A 41 21.47 -22.52 -9.47
CA ARG A 41 21.48 -21.18 -8.85
C ARG A 41 22.50 -21.06 -7.72
N ILE A 42 22.66 -22.11 -6.93
CA ILE A 42 23.55 -22.12 -5.76
C ILE A 42 25.02 -22.38 -6.13
N GLN A 43 25.27 -23.24 -7.12
CA GLN A 43 26.59 -23.72 -7.52
C GLN A 43 27.67 -22.63 -7.67
N PRO A 44 27.42 -21.47 -8.33
CA PRO A 44 28.42 -20.42 -8.49
C PRO A 44 28.97 -19.86 -7.17
N TYR A 45 28.20 -19.98 -6.09
CA TYR A 45 28.56 -19.48 -4.76
C TYR A 45 29.13 -20.56 -3.84
N GLN A 46 28.91 -21.85 -4.16
CA GLN A 46 29.58 -22.97 -3.49
C GLN A 46 31.05 -23.08 -3.87
N GLU A 47 31.35 -22.84 -5.14
CA GLU A 47 32.69 -23.00 -5.73
C GLU A 47 33.60 -21.80 -5.50
N ARG A 48 33.05 -20.66 -5.04
CA ARG A 48 33.75 -19.36 -4.97
C ARG A 48 34.68 -19.18 -3.77
N GLN A 49 34.72 -20.12 -2.80
CA GLN A 49 35.67 -20.03 -1.68
C GLN A 49 37.00 -20.72 -2.02
N ALA A 50 38.09 -19.98 -1.82
CA ALA A 50 39.46 -20.28 -2.27
C ALA A 50 40.11 -21.55 -1.65
N SER A 51 39.40 -22.30 -0.81
CA SER A 51 39.92 -23.46 -0.08
C SER A 51 39.78 -24.79 -0.82
N GLY A 52 39.21 -24.82 -2.03
CA GLY A 52 39.01 -26.07 -2.79
C GLY A 52 37.95 -27.02 -2.21
N GLU A 53 37.39 -26.70 -1.05
CA GLU A 53 36.28 -27.39 -0.42
C GLU A 53 34.95 -26.70 -0.76
N SER A 54 34.00 -27.47 -1.28
CA SER A 54 32.67 -26.97 -1.63
C SER A 54 31.90 -26.61 -0.35
N GLN A 55 31.34 -25.40 -0.28
CA GLN A 55 30.52 -25.01 0.87
C GLN A 55 29.28 -25.90 1.00
N PRO A 56 28.93 -26.34 2.23
CA PRO A 56 27.75 -27.15 2.44
C PRO A 56 26.46 -26.38 2.11
N LEU A 57 25.45 -27.10 1.63
CA LEU A 57 24.11 -26.55 1.43
C LEU A 57 23.55 -26.03 2.76
N SER A 58 23.52 -24.70 2.88
CA SER A 58 23.13 -24.00 4.09
C SER A 58 22.16 -22.86 3.77
N LEU A 59 21.44 -22.41 4.80
CA LEU A 59 20.54 -21.25 4.65
C LEU A 59 21.32 -19.98 4.29
N ALA A 60 22.53 -19.81 4.83
CA ALA A 60 23.38 -18.65 4.54
C ALA A 60 23.79 -18.60 3.05
N LEU A 61 24.10 -19.77 2.47
CA LEU A 61 24.41 -19.90 1.06
C LEU A 61 23.20 -19.60 0.17
N ALA A 62 22.01 -20.14 0.50
CA ALA A 62 20.78 -19.81 -0.22
C ALA A 62 20.43 -18.32 -0.11
N GLN A 63 20.61 -17.70 1.06
CA GLN A 63 20.45 -16.25 1.25
C GLN A 63 21.44 -15.43 0.43
N LEU A 64 22.69 -15.87 0.31
CA LEU A 64 23.70 -15.24 -0.54
C LEU A 64 23.30 -15.32 -2.02
N THR A 65 22.84 -16.48 -2.49
CA THR A 65 22.33 -16.65 -3.85
C THR A 65 21.21 -15.67 -4.14
N ILE A 66 20.19 -15.60 -3.28
CA ILE A 66 19.08 -14.64 -3.43
C ILE A 66 19.61 -13.20 -3.45
N ALA A 67 20.48 -12.82 -2.50
CA ALA A 67 21.04 -11.47 -2.47
C ALA A 67 21.73 -11.09 -3.79
N ARG A 68 22.54 -12.01 -4.33
CA ARG A 68 23.27 -11.80 -5.58
C ARG A 68 22.37 -11.75 -6.80
N GLU A 69 21.31 -12.55 -6.85
CA GLU A 69 20.31 -12.48 -7.91
C GLU A 69 19.57 -11.14 -7.93
N TYR A 70 19.40 -10.49 -6.77
CA TYR A 70 18.90 -9.12 -6.65
C TYR A 70 20.00 -8.04 -6.79
N GLY A 71 21.25 -8.42 -7.10
CA GLY A 71 22.37 -7.49 -7.32
C GLY A 71 23.10 -7.03 -6.05
N PHE A 72 22.83 -7.62 -4.89
CA PHE A 72 23.47 -7.27 -3.61
C PHE A 72 24.66 -8.16 -3.31
N ALA A 73 25.73 -7.61 -2.72
CA ALA A 73 26.94 -8.39 -2.47
C ALA A 73 26.79 -9.38 -1.30
N SER A 74 25.85 -9.13 -0.38
CA SER A 74 25.56 -9.98 0.78
C SER A 74 24.10 -9.89 1.19
N TRP A 75 23.63 -10.89 1.94
CA TRP A 75 22.30 -10.90 2.53
C TRP A 75 22.07 -9.70 3.47
N THR A 76 23.08 -9.30 4.24
CA THR A 76 23.00 -8.13 5.13
C THR A 76 22.73 -6.85 4.34
N GLN A 77 23.39 -6.65 3.19
CA GLN A 77 23.16 -5.48 2.33
C GLN A 77 21.74 -5.48 1.74
N LEU A 78 21.27 -6.63 1.23
CA LEU A 78 19.89 -6.77 0.75
C LEU A 78 18.88 -6.47 1.87
N LYS A 79 19.11 -7.02 3.07
CA LYS A 79 18.25 -6.81 4.23
C LYS A 79 18.15 -5.33 4.61
N ILE A 80 19.29 -4.64 4.76
CA ILE A 80 19.32 -3.21 5.09
C ILE A 80 18.56 -2.41 4.04
N HIS A 81 18.81 -2.67 2.76
CA HIS A 81 18.13 -1.96 1.67
C HIS A 81 16.60 -2.14 1.73
N VAL A 82 16.13 -3.38 1.92
CA VAL A 82 14.69 -3.69 2.02
C VAL A 82 14.07 -3.04 3.26
N GLU A 83 14.75 -3.06 4.40
CA GLU A 83 14.27 -2.44 5.63
C GLU A 83 14.19 -0.91 5.49
N THR A 84 15.21 -0.28 4.89
CA THR A 84 15.19 1.17 4.58
C THR A 84 14.07 1.53 3.60
N ALA A 85 13.88 0.73 2.54
CA ALA A 85 12.80 0.94 1.58
C ALA A 85 11.42 0.80 2.23
N ALA A 86 11.23 -0.23 3.06
CA ALA A 86 9.98 -0.45 3.79
C ALA A 86 9.68 0.69 4.78
N GLN A 87 10.71 1.21 5.46
CA GLN A 87 10.55 2.37 6.35
C GLN A 87 10.15 3.62 5.56
N SER A 88 10.84 3.91 4.45
CA SER A 88 10.49 5.06 3.60
C SER A 88 9.08 4.95 3.03
N PHE A 89 8.67 3.73 2.61
CA PHE A 89 7.31 3.47 2.16
C PHE A 89 6.28 3.73 3.27
N ALA A 90 6.54 3.23 4.49
CA ALA A 90 5.66 3.45 5.64
C ALA A 90 5.54 4.94 6.01
N GLU A 91 6.64 5.68 5.98
CA GLU A 91 6.65 7.14 6.23
C GLU A 91 5.81 7.90 5.20
N LYS A 92 5.93 7.56 3.91
CA LYS A 92 5.11 8.18 2.86
C LYS A 92 3.63 7.78 2.95
N LEU A 93 3.35 6.53 3.32
CA LEU A 93 1.98 6.07 3.57
C LEU A 93 1.34 6.84 4.72
N GLU A 94 2.06 7.04 5.81
CA GLU A 94 1.60 7.84 6.94
C GLU A 94 1.29 9.28 6.53
N VAL A 95 2.13 9.90 5.69
CA VAL A 95 1.87 11.23 5.12
C VAL A 95 0.59 11.23 4.30
N LEU A 96 0.40 10.26 3.40
CA LEU A 96 -0.82 10.15 2.60
C LEU A 96 -2.07 9.98 3.48
N LEU A 97 -2.02 9.12 4.51
CA LEU A 97 -3.16 8.87 5.40
C LEU A 97 -3.46 10.05 6.35
N THR A 98 -2.45 10.84 6.70
CA THR A 98 -2.60 12.00 7.59
C THR A 98 -3.11 13.22 6.85
N GLU A 99 -2.61 13.44 5.64
CA GLU A 99 -2.78 14.68 4.86
C GLU A 99 -3.72 14.53 3.65
N GLY A 100 -4.07 13.31 3.25
CA GLY A 100 -4.86 12.99 2.05
C GLY A 100 -6.36 13.30 2.15
N TRP A 101 -6.74 14.34 2.87
CA TRP A 101 -8.11 14.77 3.07
C TRP A 101 -8.23 16.29 2.84
N SER A 102 -9.45 16.83 2.66
CA SER A 102 -9.66 18.18 2.12
C SER A 102 -8.96 19.32 2.89
N TRP A 103 -8.80 19.22 4.21
CA TRP A 103 -8.08 20.22 5.02
C TRP A 103 -6.68 19.78 5.47
N GLY A 104 -6.18 18.64 4.97
CA GLY A 104 -4.78 18.27 5.12
C GLY A 104 -3.86 19.06 4.20
N ASP A 105 -2.55 18.85 4.33
CA ASP A 105 -1.59 19.37 3.36
C ASP A 105 -1.65 18.58 2.05
N GLN A 106 -2.61 18.94 1.19
CA GLN A 106 -2.87 18.27 -0.09
C GLN A 106 -1.62 18.21 -0.98
N ARG A 107 -0.72 19.21 -0.89
CA ARG A 107 0.53 19.21 -1.65
C ARG A 107 1.45 18.08 -1.20
N ARG A 108 1.56 17.86 0.12
CA ARG A 108 2.36 16.75 0.66
C ARG A 108 1.75 15.39 0.33
N ALA A 109 0.42 15.26 0.42
CA ALA A 109 -0.28 14.03 0.05
C ALA A 109 -0.05 13.68 -1.43
N LYS A 110 -0.24 14.66 -2.34
CA LYS A 110 -0.01 14.49 -3.78
C LYS A 110 1.46 14.16 -4.08
N ALA A 111 2.41 14.88 -3.49
CA ALA A 111 3.84 14.60 -3.67
C ALA A 111 4.25 13.21 -3.17
N ALA A 112 3.68 12.73 -2.05
CA ALA A 112 3.95 11.39 -1.54
C ALA A 112 3.49 10.34 -2.56
N LEU A 113 2.27 10.47 -3.09
CA LEU A 113 1.70 9.57 -4.09
C LEU A 113 2.44 9.62 -5.43
N GLU A 114 2.83 10.81 -5.91
CA GLU A 114 3.64 10.95 -7.13
C GLU A 114 5.00 10.25 -6.99
N SER A 115 5.63 10.36 -5.81
CA SER A 115 6.92 9.73 -5.55
C SER A 115 6.83 8.21 -5.32
N GLU A 116 5.66 7.69 -4.97
CA GLU A 116 5.42 6.29 -4.66
C GLU A 116 3.97 5.89 -5.02
N PRO A 117 3.69 5.61 -6.30
CA PRO A 117 2.33 5.30 -6.76
C PRO A 117 1.72 4.05 -6.10
N ALA A 118 2.56 3.13 -5.61
CA ALA A 118 2.12 1.93 -4.91
C ALA A 118 1.37 2.23 -3.59
N LEU A 119 1.48 3.45 -3.04
CA LEU A 119 0.72 3.88 -1.86
C LEU A 119 -0.79 3.81 -2.08
N ALA A 120 -1.26 4.09 -3.31
CA ALA A 120 -2.69 4.11 -3.64
C ALA A 120 -3.39 2.78 -3.36
N THR A 121 -2.64 1.67 -3.37
CA THR A 121 -3.18 0.32 -3.19
C THR A 121 -2.66 -0.39 -1.94
N ALA A 122 -1.94 0.33 -1.07
CA ALA A 122 -1.25 -0.23 0.08
C ALA A 122 -2.18 -0.87 1.12
N ASN A 123 -3.33 -0.24 1.40
CA ASN A 123 -4.35 -0.75 2.31
C ASN A 123 -5.73 -0.17 1.97
N ILE A 124 -6.76 -0.56 2.73
CA ILE A 124 -8.15 -0.10 2.51
C ILE A 124 -8.28 1.43 2.61
N PHE A 125 -7.56 2.06 3.53
CA PHE A 125 -7.66 3.50 3.79
C PHE A 125 -7.01 4.32 2.67
N SER A 126 -5.80 3.96 2.24
CA SER A 126 -5.14 4.66 1.13
C SER A 126 -5.86 4.43 -0.21
N ALA A 127 -6.42 3.23 -0.41
CA ALA A 127 -7.28 2.94 -1.56
C ALA A 127 -8.57 3.77 -1.57
N CYS A 128 -9.14 4.06 -0.39
CA CYS A 128 -10.29 4.96 -0.27
C CYS A 128 -9.93 6.41 -0.58
N ILE A 129 -8.80 6.92 -0.05
CA ILE A 129 -8.29 8.25 -0.37
C ILE A 129 -8.05 8.39 -1.88
N CYS A 130 -7.37 7.43 -2.50
CA CYS A 130 -7.02 7.50 -3.92
C CYS A 130 -8.14 7.06 -4.87
N HIS A 131 -9.26 6.58 -4.34
CA HIS A 131 -10.40 6.04 -5.07
C HIS A 131 -10.08 4.82 -5.97
N GLU A 132 -9.22 3.93 -5.48
CA GLU A 132 -8.81 2.70 -6.17
C GLU A 132 -9.86 1.58 -5.99
N TYR A 133 -10.94 1.66 -6.78
CA TYR A 133 -12.10 0.77 -6.69
C TYR A 133 -11.75 -0.73 -6.69
N ASP A 134 -10.91 -1.18 -7.62
CA ASP A 134 -10.57 -2.61 -7.73
C ASP A 134 -9.84 -3.12 -6.49
N THR A 135 -9.01 -2.27 -5.87
CA THR A 135 -8.31 -2.60 -4.63
C THR A 135 -9.28 -2.65 -3.46
N VAL A 136 -10.17 -1.66 -3.33
CA VAL A 136 -11.22 -1.65 -2.30
C VAL A 136 -12.07 -2.91 -2.39
N LYS A 137 -12.57 -3.24 -3.59
CA LYS A 137 -13.35 -4.44 -3.86
C LYS A 137 -12.61 -5.72 -3.48
N ALA A 138 -11.35 -5.86 -3.90
CA ALA A 138 -10.55 -7.04 -3.59
C ALA A 138 -10.27 -7.20 -2.08
N LEU A 139 -10.11 -6.09 -1.35
CA LEU A 139 -9.90 -6.10 0.10
C LEU A 139 -11.18 -6.45 0.86
N LEU A 140 -12.33 -5.86 0.49
CA LEU A 140 -13.63 -6.17 1.10
C LEU A 140 -14.07 -7.60 0.83
N ALA A 141 -13.81 -8.14 -0.37
CA ALA A 141 -14.08 -9.54 -0.68
C ALA A 141 -13.31 -10.53 0.22
N LYS A 142 -12.11 -10.16 0.66
CA LYS A 142 -11.31 -10.96 1.61
C LYS A 142 -11.78 -10.78 3.05
N SER A 143 -12.14 -9.55 3.42
CA SER A 143 -12.51 -9.18 4.78
C SER A 143 -13.60 -8.10 4.77
N PRO A 144 -14.89 -8.47 4.75
CA PRO A 144 -16.00 -7.50 4.72
C PRO A 144 -16.01 -6.53 5.91
N ALA A 145 -15.55 -6.99 7.08
CA ALA A 145 -15.44 -6.17 8.29
C ALA A 145 -14.58 -4.90 8.11
N LEU A 146 -13.70 -4.85 7.11
CA LEU A 146 -12.89 -3.67 6.82
C LEU A 146 -13.75 -2.45 6.50
N ALA A 147 -14.95 -2.60 5.92
CA ALA A 147 -15.86 -1.50 5.58
C ALA A 147 -16.20 -0.61 6.79
N SER A 148 -16.20 -1.18 8.00
CA SER A 148 -16.60 -0.51 9.24
C SER A 148 -15.50 -0.49 10.30
N THR A 149 -14.29 -0.97 9.99
CA THR A 149 -13.18 -1.00 10.94
C THR A 149 -12.42 0.33 10.93
N PRO A 150 -12.37 1.08 12.04
CA PRO A 150 -11.60 2.31 12.10
C PRO A 150 -10.09 2.04 12.04
N GLY A 151 -9.32 2.93 11.42
CA GLY A 151 -7.87 2.83 11.39
C GLY A 151 -7.18 4.06 10.83
N GLY A 152 -5.90 3.89 10.52
CA GLY A 152 -5.01 4.99 10.13
C GLY A 152 -4.79 6.02 11.25
N PRO A 153 -4.05 7.10 10.96
CA PRO A 153 -3.66 8.12 11.94
C PRO A 153 -4.85 8.89 12.54
N ARG A 154 -6.00 8.85 11.87
CA ARG A 154 -7.22 9.56 12.26
C ARG A 154 -8.24 8.68 12.95
N HIS A 155 -7.98 7.37 13.05
CA HIS A 155 -8.95 6.38 13.55
C HIS A 155 -10.32 6.50 12.86
N TRP A 156 -10.31 6.73 11.55
CA TRP A 156 -11.52 6.86 10.74
C TRP A 156 -11.88 5.52 10.10
N VAL A 157 -13.18 5.33 9.84
CA VAL A 157 -13.65 4.25 8.98
C VAL A 157 -13.33 4.56 7.50
N PRO A 158 -13.22 3.55 6.61
CA PRO A 158 -12.88 3.78 5.21
C PRO A 158 -13.81 4.75 4.48
N LEU A 159 -15.11 4.76 4.81
CA LEU A 159 -16.08 5.67 4.21
C LEU A 159 -15.67 7.14 4.39
N LEU A 160 -15.19 7.53 5.59
CA LEU A 160 -14.73 8.90 5.86
C LEU A 160 -13.50 9.27 5.04
N TYR A 161 -12.57 8.33 4.86
CA TYR A 161 -11.39 8.52 4.01
C TYR A 161 -11.77 8.71 2.53
N ALA A 162 -12.76 7.97 2.03
CA ALA A 162 -13.25 8.15 0.67
C ALA A 162 -14.01 9.47 0.51
N THR A 163 -14.88 9.84 1.46
CA THR A 163 -15.71 11.04 1.31
C THR A 163 -14.90 12.32 1.44
N TRP A 164 -13.88 12.33 2.30
CA TRP A 164 -13.13 13.55 2.63
C TRP A 164 -11.81 13.65 1.89
N SER A 165 -11.61 12.84 0.85
CA SER A 165 -10.37 12.78 0.09
C SER A 165 -10.03 14.12 -0.58
N CYS A 166 -8.75 14.50 -0.53
CA CYS A 166 -8.24 15.63 -1.31
C CYS A 166 -8.18 15.38 -2.83
N PHE A 167 -8.48 14.15 -3.27
CA PHE A 167 -8.50 13.74 -4.69
C PHE A 167 -9.91 13.70 -5.28
N LEU A 168 -10.93 14.04 -4.48
CA LEU A 168 -12.33 13.84 -4.85
C LEU A 168 -12.69 14.59 -6.13
N ASN A 169 -12.27 15.85 -6.24
CA ASN A 169 -12.59 16.71 -7.38
C ASN A 169 -11.97 16.21 -8.69
N GLU A 170 -10.80 15.56 -8.64
CA GLU A 170 -10.15 15.01 -9.82
C GLU A 170 -10.63 13.60 -10.18
N ARG A 171 -11.32 12.91 -9.26
CA ARG A 171 -11.67 11.48 -9.36
C ARG A 171 -13.10 11.17 -8.92
N GLN A 172 -14.03 12.08 -9.14
CA GLN A 172 -15.41 12.00 -8.65
C GLN A 172 -16.12 10.69 -9.03
N ASP A 173 -16.06 10.26 -10.30
CA ASP A 173 -16.67 9.00 -10.75
C ASP A 173 -16.11 7.77 -10.02
N ALA A 174 -14.80 7.76 -9.76
CA ALA A 174 -14.15 6.68 -9.04
C ALA A 174 -14.51 6.71 -7.55
N ALA A 175 -14.65 7.92 -6.98
CA ALA A 175 -15.07 8.11 -5.61
C ALA A 175 -16.48 7.59 -5.37
N ILE A 176 -17.42 7.94 -6.24
CA ILE A 176 -18.81 7.45 -6.16
C ILE A 176 -18.84 5.93 -6.17
N LYS A 177 -18.09 5.27 -7.06
CA LYS A 177 -18.01 3.80 -7.11
C LYS A 177 -17.47 3.18 -5.81
N VAL A 178 -16.42 3.79 -5.23
CA VAL A 178 -15.86 3.33 -3.95
C VAL A 178 -16.86 3.51 -2.83
N ILE A 179 -17.52 4.66 -2.75
CA ILE A 179 -18.50 4.99 -1.70
C ILE A 179 -19.69 4.04 -1.77
N GLN A 180 -20.28 3.85 -2.95
CA GLN A 180 -21.36 2.89 -3.17
C GLN A 180 -20.97 1.49 -2.71
N HIS A 181 -19.77 1.03 -3.09
CA HIS A 181 -19.33 -0.30 -2.73
C HIS A 181 -19.05 -0.47 -1.23
N LEU A 182 -18.57 0.57 -0.55
CA LEU A 182 -18.44 0.57 0.91
C LEU A 182 -19.80 0.48 1.60
N LEU A 183 -20.80 1.23 1.12
CA LEU A 183 -22.17 1.21 1.65
C LEU A 183 -22.82 -0.16 1.45
N GLU A 184 -22.72 -0.73 0.24
CA GLU A 184 -23.16 -2.11 -0.06
C GLU A 184 -22.49 -3.16 0.83
N ALA A 185 -21.23 -2.92 1.22
CA ALA A 185 -20.49 -3.79 2.13
C ALA A 185 -20.83 -3.57 3.62
N GLY A 186 -21.78 -2.68 3.93
CA GLY A 186 -22.27 -2.43 5.29
C GLY A 186 -21.52 -1.32 6.05
N ALA A 187 -20.82 -0.42 5.34
CA ALA A 187 -20.31 0.80 5.97
C ALA A 187 -21.48 1.66 6.47
N ASP A 188 -21.39 2.14 7.72
CA ASP A 188 -22.41 3.03 8.29
C ASP A 188 -22.31 4.44 7.67
N PRO A 189 -23.31 4.91 6.89
CA PRO A 189 -23.30 6.26 6.31
C PRO A 189 -23.35 7.37 7.36
N LYS A 190 -23.67 7.03 8.63
CA LYS A 190 -23.73 7.94 9.78
C LYS A 190 -22.54 7.76 10.72
N ALA A 191 -21.50 7.03 10.31
CA ALA A 191 -20.26 6.91 11.07
C ALA A 191 -19.71 8.31 11.37
N LYS A 192 -19.30 8.53 12.62
CA LYS A 192 -18.79 9.82 13.08
C LYS A 192 -17.29 9.79 13.26
N ASP A 193 -16.64 10.91 12.94
CA ASP A 193 -15.26 11.12 13.33
C ASP A 193 -15.12 11.51 14.82
N ALA A 194 -13.90 11.79 15.24
CA ALA A 194 -13.61 12.24 16.61
C ALA A 194 -14.25 13.60 16.96
N ALA A 195 -14.60 14.43 15.97
CA ALA A 195 -15.33 15.69 16.17
C ALA A 195 -16.86 15.50 16.18
N GLY A 196 -17.34 14.26 15.96
CA GLY A 196 -18.76 13.93 15.94
C GLY A 196 -19.45 14.20 14.60
N LEU A 197 -18.69 14.50 13.55
CA LEU A 197 -19.18 14.81 12.21
C LEU A 197 -19.36 13.54 11.37
N THR A 198 -20.49 13.46 10.69
CA THR A 198 -20.79 12.42 9.68
C THR A 198 -20.29 12.81 8.29
N PRO A 199 -20.16 11.85 7.35
CA PRO A 199 -19.85 12.14 5.96
C PRO A 199 -20.76 13.20 5.32
N LEU A 200 -22.05 13.18 5.68
CA LEU A 200 -23.05 14.08 5.13
C LEU A 200 -22.98 15.49 5.72
N GLU A 201 -22.81 15.61 7.04
CA GLU A 201 -22.65 16.90 7.72
C GLU A 201 -21.41 17.65 7.20
N TRP A 202 -20.36 16.90 6.85
CA TRP A 202 -19.18 17.44 6.19
C TRP A 202 -19.48 18.04 4.82
N ALA A 203 -20.19 17.31 3.95
CA ALA A 203 -20.46 17.76 2.58
C ALA A 203 -21.21 19.10 2.57
N ILE A 204 -22.12 19.29 3.53
CA ILE A 204 -22.91 20.51 3.73
C ILE A 204 -22.07 21.65 4.36
N HIS A 205 -21.15 21.32 5.27
CA HIS A 205 -20.32 22.32 5.93
C HIS A 205 -19.30 22.98 4.98
N GLU A 206 -18.79 22.23 3.99
CA GLU A 206 -17.83 22.74 3.00
C GLU A 206 -18.46 23.79 2.04
N GLU A 207 -19.73 23.60 1.63
CA GLU A 207 -20.50 24.58 0.84
C GLU A 207 -20.62 25.94 1.56
N ARG A 208 -20.83 25.91 2.89
CA ARG A 208 -20.96 27.12 3.71
C ARG A 208 -19.64 27.87 3.88
N GLN A 209 -18.51 27.16 4.01
CA GLN A 209 -17.20 27.80 4.12
C GLN A 209 -16.70 28.38 2.79
N THR A 210 -17.03 27.71 1.69
CA THR A 210 -16.74 28.19 0.32
C THR A 210 -17.45 29.51 0.03
N SER A 211 -18.69 29.65 0.52
CA SER A 211 -19.50 30.89 0.42
C SER A 211 -18.91 32.08 1.20
N LEU A 212 -18.04 31.82 2.19
CA LEU A 212 -17.42 32.83 3.06
C LEU A 212 -15.97 33.20 2.65
N GLY A 213 -15.49 32.75 1.48
CA GLY A 213 -14.27 33.27 0.87
C GLY A 213 -12.95 32.63 1.33
N LYS A 214 -12.97 31.43 1.92
CA LYS A 214 -11.73 30.65 2.19
C LYS A 214 -11.84 29.21 1.66
N ILE A 215 -10.91 28.90 0.74
CA ILE A 215 -10.36 27.60 0.29
C ILE A 215 -11.30 26.58 -0.39
N GLY A 216 -11.20 26.49 -1.73
CA GLY A 216 -10.80 25.25 -2.43
C GLY A 216 -11.70 24.00 -2.48
N GLY A 217 -12.90 23.96 -1.91
CA GLY A 217 -13.79 22.80 -2.02
C GLY A 217 -14.80 22.95 -3.16
N ARG A 218 -14.58 22.35 -4.32
CA ARG A 218 -15.55 22.35 -5.44
C ARG A 218 -16.32 21.02 -5.48
N ASN A 219 -17.62 21.09 -5.16
CA ASN A 219 -18.70 20.15 -5.45
C ASN A 219 -18.63 18.73 -4.84
N ASN A 220 -19.17 18.61 -3.63
CA ASN A 220 -19.54 17.33 -2.99
C ASN A 220 -21.01 16.94 -3.21
N GLU A 221 -21.77 17.67 -4.02
CA GLU A 221 -23.23 17.49 -4.12
C GLU A 221 -23.63 16.07 -4.56
N GLU A 222 -22.89 15.48 -5.51
CA GLU A 222 -23.18 14.13 -5.99
C GLU A 222 -22.83 13.05 -4.94
N VAL A 223 -21.68 13.18 -4.28
CA VAL A 223 -21.30 12.28 -3.17
C VAL A 223 -22.31 12.37 -2.02
N ALA A 224 -22.71 13.59 -1.67
CA ALA A 224 -23.75 13.83 -0.68
C ALA A 224 -25.10 13.25 -1.13
N GLY A 225 -25.42 13.34 -2.43
CA GLY A 225 -26.60 12.72 -3.04
C GLY A 225 -26.63 11.21 -2.83
N VAL A 226 -25.54 10.51 -3.19
CA VAL A 226 -25.41 9.06 -3.02
C VAL A 226 -25.61 8.64 -1.55
N ILE A 227 -24.99 9.37 -0.62
CA ILE A 227 -25.13 9.06 0.81
C ILE A 227 -26.56 9.35 1.32
N LYS A 228 -27.18 10.44 0.86
CA LYS A 228 -28.58 10.78 1.21
C LYS A 228 -29.55 9.73 0.70
N GLU A 229 -29.41 9.30 -0.56
CA GLU A 229 -30.26 8.29 -1.17
C GLU A 229 -30.19 6.97 -0.39
N TYR A 230 -28.98 6.54 -0.01
CA TYR A 230 -28.80 5.33 0.79
C TYR A 230 -29.47 5.44 2.17
N ILE A 231 -29.34 6.58 2.86
CA ILE A 231 -29.98 6.81 4.16
C ILE A 231 -31.51 6.83 4.07
N GLN A 232 -32.09 7.25 2.94
CA GLN A 232 -33.54 7.34 2.74
C GLN A 232 -34.16 6.02 2.24
N GLY A 233 -33.35 5.11 1.70
CA GLY A 233 -33.79 3.83 1.15
C GLY A 233 -33.87 2.66 2.14
N ASP A 234 -33.29 2.82 3.34
CA ASP A 234 -33.37 1.88 4.49
C ASP A 234 -34.51 2.27 5.47
#